data_AF-A0A5M3M6X2-F1
#
_entry.id   AF-A0A5M3M6X2-F1
#
_cell.length_a   1.000
_cell.length_b   1.000
_cell.length_c   1.000
_cell.angle_alpha   90.00
_cell.angle_beta   90.00
_cell.angle_gamma   90.00
#
_symmetry.space_group_name_H-M   'P 1'
#
loop_
_entity.id
_entity.type
_entity.pdbx_description
1 polymer ?
#
loop_
_entity_poly.entity_id
_entity_poly.type
_entity_poly.pdbx_seq_one_letter_code
_entity_poly.pdbx_strand_id
1 'polypeptide(L)' 'MTRQKNDIANGVRLENASWRTWWKQRNGLGTVSPETLNWSVFQIPLPSASPRPIQS' A
#
# COMPACT_ATOMS: atom_id res chain seq x y z
N MET A 1 -7.52 18.13 -11.46
CA MET A 1 -6.40 17.68 -12.32
C MET A 1 -5.72 18.92 -12.89
N THR A 2 -4.77 19.50 -12.15
CA THR A 2 -4.07 20.73 -12.55
C THR A 2 -3.03 20.42 -13.64
N ARG A 3 -2.97 21.28 -14.67
CA ARG A 3 -2.13 21.10 -15.86
C ARG A 3 -0.62 21.03 -15.56
N GLN A 4 -0.20 21.50 -14.38
CA GLN A 4 1.20 21.64 -13.96
C GLN A 4 1.81 20.39 -13.30
N LYS A 5 1.03 19.30 -13.15
CA LYS A 5 1.50 18.09 -12.46
C LYS A 5 2.71 17.41 -13.12
N ASN A 6 2.94 17.67 -14.41
CA ASN A 6 4.06 17.15 -15.19
C ASN A 6 5.26 18.11 -15.20
N ASP A 7 5.04 19.40 -14.92
CA ASP A 7 6.09 20.42 -14.88
C ASP A 7 6.81 20.45 -13.52
N ILE A 8 6.13 19.97 -12.48
CA ILE A 8 6.69 19.80 -11.14
C ILE A 8 7.27 18.39 -11.05
N ALA A 9 8.58 18.28 -10.80
CA ALA A 9 9.21 17.00 -10.49
C ALA A 9 8.47 16.35 -9.30
N ASN A 10 7.97 15.13 -9.48
CA ASN A 10 7.09 14.40 -8.54
C ASN A 10 5.69 15.00 -8.34
N GLY A 11 5.14 15.80 -9.26
CA GLY A 11 3.82 16.43 -9.11
C GLY A 11 2.67 15.44 -8.87
N VAL A 12 2.76 14.23 -9.43
CA VAL A 12 1.81 13.12 -9.14
C VAL A 12 1.83 12.71 -7.66
N ARG A 13 3.02 12.66 -7.03
CA ARG A 13 3.16 12.32 -5.61
C ARG A 13 2.66 13.46 -4.72
N LEU A 14 2.87 14.71 -5.15
CA LEU A 14 2.36 15.89 -4.46
C LEU A 14 0.83 15.92 -4.48
N GLU A 15 0.21 15.66 -5.64
CA GLU A 15 -1.25 15.57 -5.76
C GLU A 15 -1.79 14.47 -4.83
N ASN A 16 -1.17 13.29 -4.81
CA ASN A 16 -1.54 12.21 -3.90
C ASN A 16 -1.42 12.61 -2.42
N ALA A 17 -0.32 13.27 -2.03
CA ALA A 17 -0.11 13.74 -0.66
C ALA A 17 -1.16 14.79 -0.25
N SER A 18 -1.51 15.71 -1.16
CA SER A 18 -2.54 16.72 -0.95
C SER A 18 -3.91 16.09 -0.70
N TRP A 19 -4.33 15.13 -1.54
CA TRP A 19 -5.62 14.44 -1.37
C TRP A 19 -5.69 13.66 -0.05
N ARG A 20 -4.62 12.93 0.32
CA ARG A 20 -4.57 12.20 1.60
C ARG A 20 -4.66 13.14 2.79
N THR A 21 -3.97 14.28 2.72
CA THR A 21 -3.98 15.29 3.78
C THR A 21 -5.36 15.93 3.93
N TRP A 22 -5.98 16.33 2.82
CA TRP A 22 -7.31 16.95 2.83
C TRP A 22 -8.38 15.99 3.35
N TRP A 23 -8.40 14.74 2.89
CA TRP A 23 -9.37 13.75 3.35
C TRP A 23 -9.21 13.42 4.83
N LYS A 24 -7.96 13.34 5.31
CA LYS A 24 -7.64 13.15 6.73
C LYS A 24 -8.18 14.30 7.58
N GLN A 25 -7.94 15.54 7.17
CA GLN A 25 -8.42 16.73 7.87
C GLN A 25 -9.96 16.83 7.85
N ARG A 26 -10.57 16.59 6.68
CA ARG A 26 -12.03 16.64 6.50
C ARG A 26 -12.76 15.66 7.41
N ASN A 27 -12.22 14.45 7.57
CA ASN A 27 -12.86 13.38 8.31
C ASN A 27 -12.31 13.22 9.74
N GLY A 28 -11.42 14.10 10.19
CA GLY A 28 -10.82 14.03 11.52
C GLY A 28 -10.05 12.73 11.79
N LEU A 29 -9.46 12.12 10.76
CA LEU A 29 -8.81 10.82 10.89
C LEU A 29 -7.47 10.93 11.64
N GLY A 30 -7.29 10.10 12.66
CA GLY A 30 -6.04 9.99 13.41
C GLY A 30 -4.89 9.41 12.58
N THR A 31 -3.66 9.56 13.07
CA THR A 31 -2.51 8.82 12.55
C THR A 31 -2.48 7.45 13.22
N VAL A 32 -2.49 6.38 12.44
CA VAL A 32 -2.30 5.00 12.94
C VAL A 32 -0.82 4.66 12.82
N SER A 33 -0.21 4.12 13.89
CA SER A 33 1.19 3.70 13.86
C SER A 33 1.34 2.50 12.91
N PRO A 34 2.43 2.38 12.14
CA PRO A 34 2.72 1.18 11.37
C PRO A 34 2.74 -0.09 12.22
N GLU A 35 3.10 -0.03 13.52
CA GLU A 35 3.07 -1.20 14.40
C GLU A 35 1.64 -1.68 14.70
N THR A 36 0.68 -0.74 14.76
CA THR A 36 -0.74 -1.05 14.98
C THR A 36 -1.44 -1.52 13.70
N LEU A 37 -0.84 -1.27 12.54
CA LEU A 37 -1.28 -1.86 11.29
C LEU A 37 -0.70 -3.28 11.24
N ASN A 38 -1.43 -4.27 11.78
CA ASN A 38 -1.20 -5.67 11.45
C ASN A 38 -1.52 -5.84 9.96
N TRP A 39 -0.52 -5.57 9.12
CA TRP A 39 -0.58 -5.70 7.66
C TRP A 39 -0.79 -7.14 7.22
N SER A 40 -0.95 -8.08 8.19
CA SER A 40 -1.24 -9.50 8.06
C SER A 40 -0.98 -9.92 6.64
N VAL A 41 0.32 -9.99 6.31
CA VAL A 41 0.73 -10.90 5.28
C VAL A 41 0.08 -12.19 5.71
N PHE A 42 -0.93 -12.58 4.93
CA PHE A 42 -1.27 -13.98 4.83
C PHE A 42 0.08 -14.62 4.53
N GLN A 43 0.73 -15.18 5.55
CA GLN A 43 1.69 -16.24 5.35
C GLN A 43 0.85 -17.33 4.72
N ILE A 44 0.63 -17.22 3.40
CA ILE A 44 0.18 -18.31 2.58
C ILE A 44 1.29 -19.33 2.82
N PRO A 45 1.03 -20.44 3.52
CA PRO A 45 2.04 -21.45 3.65
C PRO A 45 2.43 -21.83 2.23
N LEU A 46 3.70 -21.66 1.88
CA LEU A 46 4.23 -22.22 0.64
C LEU A 46 3.77 -23.68 0.60
N PRO A 47 3.14 -24.16 -0.49
CA PRO A 47 2.79 -25.57 -0.58
C PRO A 47 4.09 -26.33 -0.34
N SER A 48 4.11 -27.14 0.73
CA SER A 48 5.26 -27.96 1.07
C SER A 48 5.64 -28.71 -0.20
N ALA A 49 6.83 -28.46 -0.73
CA ALA A 49 7.35 -29.17 -1.87
C ALA A 49 7.58 -30.63 -1.45
N SER A 50 6.52 -31.44 -1.50
CA SER A 50 6.59 -32.87 -1.31
C SER A 50 6.79 -33.47 -2.69
N PRO A 51 7.96 -34.05 -3.02
CA PRO A 51 8.17 -34.68 -4.30
C PRO A 51 7.27 -35.93 -4.35
N ARG A 52 6.32 -35.98 -5.29
CA ARG A 52 5.57 -37.21 -5.53
C ARG A 52 6.55 -38.29 -6.00
N PRO A 53 6.59 -39.48 -5.38
CA PRO A 53 7.39 -40.57 -5.91
C PRO A 53 6.82 -40.97 -7.27
N ILE A 54 7.69 -41.01 -8.27
CA ILE A 54 7.38 -41.55 -9.60
C ILE A 54 7.15 -43.05 -9.38
N GLN A 55 5.92 -43.52 -9.61
CA GLN A 55 5.64 -44.95 -9.60
C GLN A 55 6.25 -45.56 -10.88
N SER A 56 7.05 -46.61 -10.67
CA SER A 56 7.63 -47.49 -11.68
C SER A 56 6.58 -48.40 -12.29
#